data_AF-A0A3P7WEI5-F1
#
_entry.id   AF-A0A3P7WEI5-F1
#
_cell.length_a   1.000
_cell.length_b   1.000
_cell.length_c   1.000
_cell.angle_alpha   90.00
_cell.angle_beta   90.00
_cell.angle_gamma   90.00
#
_symmetry.space_group_name_H-M   'P 1'
#
loop_
_entity.id
_entity.type
_entity.pdbx_description
1 polymer ?
#
loop_
_entity_poly.entity_id
_entity_poly.type
_entity_poly.pdbx_seq_one_letter_code
_entity_poly.pdbx_strand_id
1 'polypeptide(L)'
;MFLWDPRAHVYHWFGMRDNSFLFRTIYDLSFFVIVIVIILNLIFGVIVDTFAALRQEKQNSEELNKNHCCVCGLHRSAFDHSNTTFDEHVEVDHNVWHYIYFIIYLRTKLNDDLTGLEIYIDKLIKVSKLDRIQYVLFNYK
;
A
#
# COMPACT_ATOMS: atom_id res chain seq x y z
N MET A 1 3.26 -44.33 78.22
CA MET A 1 2.51 -43.12 77.84
C MET A 1 3.09 -42.63 76.51
N PHE A 2 2.31 -42.83 75.45
CA PHE A 2 2.35 -42.22 74.10
C PHE A 2 3.19 -40.92 74.02
N LEU A 3 4.04 -40.61 73.02
CA LEU A 3 4.10 -40.95 71.60
C LEU A 3 5.54 -40.73 71.10
N TRP A 4 6.07 -41.72 70.38
CA TRP A 4 7.10 -41.55 69.35
C TRP A 4 6.34 -41.10 68.09
N ASP A 5 6.16 -39.78 67.89
CA ASP A 5 5.60 -39.26 66.63
C ASP A 5 6.71 -38.70 65.72
N PRO A 6 7.15 -39.46 64.70
CA PRO A 6 8.16 -38.98 63.75
C PRO A 6 7.64 -37.91 62.79
N ARG A 7 6.39 -37.42 62.92
CA ARG A 7 5.85 -36.30 62.12
C ARG A 7 6.06 -34.91 62.72
N ALA A 8 6.62 -34.78 63.93
CA ALA A 8 6.88 -33.46 64.52
C ALA A 8 7.90 -32.60 63.74
N HIS A 9 8.76 -33.23 62.93
CA HIS A 9 9.75 -32.53 62.10
C HIS A 9 9.26 -32.17 60.70
N VAL A 10 8.09 -32.65 60.28
CA VAL A 10 7.54 -32.37 58.94
C VAL A 10 6.73 -31.07 58.94
N TYR A 11 6.20 -30.66 60.09
CA TYR A 11 5.37 -29.45 60.20
C TYR A 11 6.17 -28.14 60.36
N HIS A 12 7.48 -28.19 60.64
CA HIS A 12 8.30 -26.97 60.79
C HIS A 12 8.77 -26.37 59.46
N TRP A 13 8.60 -27.08 58.33
CA TRP A 13 8.91 -26.55 56.99
C TRP A 13 7.74 -25.85 56.30
N PHE A 14 6.54 -25.89 56.88
CA PHE A 14 5.33 -25.31 56.28
C PHE A 14 4.91 -24.01 56.98
N GLY A 15 5.86 -23.09 57.17
CA GLY A 15 5.63 -21.97 58.07
C GLY A 15 6.57 -20.78 57.96
N MET A 16 6.81 -20.26 56.76
CA MET A 16 7.02 -18.81 56.59
C MET A 16 6.15 -18.33 55.44
N ARG A 17 4.90 -18.00 55.76
CA ARG A 17 4.10 -17.09 54.96
C ARG A 17 4.68 -15.69 55.18
N ASP A 18 5.80 -15.40 54.52
CA ASP A 18 6.22 -14.01 54.41
C ASP A 18 5.36 -13.38 53.30
N ASN A 19 4.45 -12.50 53.70
CA ASN A 19 3.59 -11.76 52.78
C ASN A 19 4.38 -11.02 51.68
N SER A 20 5.69 -10.80 51.91
CA SER A 20 6.64 -10.24 50.96
C SER A 20 6.89 -11.12 49.73
N PHE A 21 6.92 -12.46 49.85
CA PHE A 21 7.10 -13.34 48.69
C PHE A 21 5.86 -13.34 47.80
N LEU A 22 4.67 -13.45 48.39
CA LEU A 22 3.41 -13.40 47.63
C LEU A 22 3.22 -12.04 46.93
N PHE A 23 3.54 -10.95 47.63
CA PHE A 23 3.48 -9.61 47.04
C PHE A 23 4.44 -9.47 45.86
N ARG A 24 5.68 -10.00 45.98
CA ARG A 24 6.65 -10.00 44.89
C ARG A 24 6.17 -10.82 43.69
N THR A 25 5.66 -12.03 43.91
CA THR A 25 5.16 -12.88 42.82
C THR A 25 3.96 -12.25 42.09
N ILE A 26 3.04 -11.62 42.82
CA ILE A 26 1.89 -10.93 42.22
C ILE A 26 2.34 -9.68 41.44
N TYR A 27 3.30 -8.93 41.97
CA TYR A 27 3.90 -7.80 41.28
C TYR A 27 4.53 -8.25 39.95
N ASP A 28 5.37 -9.29 39.97
CA ASP A 28 6.04 -9.80 38.78
C ASP A 28 5.03 -10.34 37.74
N LEU A 29 3.98 -11.05 38.18
CA LEU A 29 2.92 -11.56 37.31
C LEU A 29 2.06 -10.42 36.71
N SER A 30 1.66 -9.45 37.52
CA SER A 30 0.85 -8.32 37.06
C SER A 30 1.63 -7.45 36.08
N PHE A 31 2.91 -7.20 36.35
CA PHE A 31 3.79 -6.47 35.45
C PHE A 31 3.92 -7.20 34.10
N PHE A 32 4.13 -8.51 34.12
CA PHE A 32 4.20 -9.32 32.89
C PHE A 32 2.91 -9.22 32.05
N VAL A 33 1.74 -9.38 32.69
CA VAL A 33 0.45 -9.30 31.98
C VAL A 33 0.19 -7.89 31.44
N ILE A 34 0.41 -6.86 32.24
CA ILE A 34 0.17 -5.46 31.84
C ILE A 34 1.08 -5.07 30.67
N VAL A 35 2.38 -5.38 30.77
CA VAL A 35 3.35 -5.06 29.72
C VAL A 35 3.02 -5.80 28.42
N ILE A 36 2.66 -7.08 28.49
CA ILE A 36 2.28 -7.85 27.29
C ILE A 36 1.01 -7.28 26.65
N VAL A 37 -0.02 -7.00 27.44
CA VAL A 37 -1.27 -6.44 26.91
C VAL A 37 -1.02 -5.10 26.24
N ILE A 38 -0.19 -4.24 26.83
CA ILE A 38 0.18 -2.94 26.23
C ILE A 38 0.95 -3.16 24.92
N ILE A 39 1.97 -4.01 24.91
CA ILE A 39 2.81 -4.23 23.73
C ILE A 39 1.99 -4.87 22.59
N LEU A 40 1.18 -5.88 22.88
CA LEU A 40 0.35 -6.54 21.88
C LEU A 40 -0.64 -5.55 21.27
N ASN A 41 -1.35 -4.76 22.09
CA ASN A 41 -2.29 -3.77 21.59
C ASN A 41 -1.60 -2.65 20.81
N LEU A 42 -0.38 -2.26 21.19
CA LEU A 42 0.43 -1.31 20.43
C LEU A 42 0.83 -1.87 19.06
N ILE A 43 1.36 -3.09 19.01
CA ILE A 43 1.75 -3.75 17.75
C ILE A 43 0.54 -3.93 16.84
N PHE A 44 -0.58 -4.45 17.37
CA PHE A 44 -1.82 -4.57 16.60
C PHE A 44 -2.32 -3.22 16.10
N GLY A 45 -2.22 -2.16 16.93
CA GLY A 45 -2.56 -0.80 16.53
C GLY A 45 -1.77 -0.34 15.31
N VAL A 46 -0.44 -0.46 15.34
CA VAL A 46 0.43 -0.07 14.21
C VAL A 46 0.13 -0.88 12.94
N ILE A 47 -0.06 -2.20 13.09
CA ILE A 47 -0.38 -3.06 11.95
C ILE A 47 -1.72 -2.66 11.32
N VAL A 48 -2.77 -2.44 12.13
CA VAL A 48 -4.08 -2.02 11.62
C VAL A 48 -4.02 -0.65 10.94
N ASP A 49 -3.30 0.29 11.54
CA ASP A 49 -3.12 1.64 10.99
C ASP A 49 -2.40 1.61 9.62
N THR A 50 -1.30 0.87 9.51
CA THR A 50 -0.57 0.72 8.24
C THR A 50 -1.42 0.06 7.15
N PHE A 51 -2.20 -0.99 7.48
CA PHE A 51 -3.12 -1.58 6.50
C PHE A 51 -4.26 -0.64 6.10
N ALA A 52 -4.77 0.16 7.04
CA ALA A 52 -5.78 1.18 6.74
C ALA A 52 -5.21 2.25 5.79
N ALA A 53 -3.98 2.71 6.01
CA ALA A 53 -3.29 3.66 5.14
C ALA A 53 -3.10 3.09 3.72
N LEU A 54 -2.62 1.85 3.58
CA LEU A 54 -2.46 1.20 2.28
C LEU A 54 -3.81 1.08 1.53
N ARG A 55 -4.89 0.80 2.27
CA ARG A 55 -6.23 0.74 1.68
C ARG A 55 -6.70 2.11 1.19
N GLN A 56 -6.46 3.16 1.96
CA GLN A 56 -6.83 4.53 1.59
C GLN A 56 -6.04 4.97 0.34
N GLU A 57 -4.74 4.69 0.28
CA GLU A 57 -3.91 5.00 -0.88
C GLU A 57 -4.41 4.29 -2.14
N LYS A 58 -4.77 3.00 -2.02
CA LYS A 58 -5.37 2.25 -3.13
C LYS A 58 -6.69 2.87 -3.58
N GLN A 59 -7.57 3.25 -2.64
CA GLN A 59 -8.84 3.89 -2.97
C GLN A 59 -8.65 5.24 -3.67
N ASN A 60 -7.71 6.05 -3.19
CA ASN A 60 -7.39 7.34 -3.80
C ASN A 60 -6.87 7.16 -5.25
N SER A 61 -6.00 6.17 -5.47
CA SER A 61 -5.48 5.86 -6.79
C SER A 61 -6.58 5.37 -7.76
N GLU A 62 -7.50 4.54 -7.27
CA GLU A 62 -8.66 4.09 -8.05
C GLU A 62 -9.63 5.24 -8.37
N GLU A 63 -9.83 6.17 -7.45
CA GLU A 63 -10.65 7.37 -7.67
C GLU A 63 -10.04 8.29 -8.73
N LEU A 64 -8.73 8.55 -8.63
CA LEU A 64 -8.01 9.34 -9.62
C LEU A 64 -8.12 8.72 -11.02
N ASN A 65 -7.95 7.40 -11.14
CA ASN A 65 -8.06 6.70 -12.43
C ASN A 65 -9.48 6.72 -13.02
N LYS A 66 -10.52 6.77 -12.19
CA LYS A 66 -11.92 6.86 -12.64
C LYS A 66 -12.32 8.26 -13.06
N ASN A 67 -11.72 9.28 -12.44
CA ASN A 67 -12.15 10.67 -12.58
C ASN A 67 -11.19 11.53 -13.41
N HIS A 68 -9.96 11.08 -13.66
CA HIS A 68 -8.99 11.79 -14.48
C HIS A 68 -8.52 10.93 -15.65
N CYS A 69 -8.39 11.54 -16.82
CA CYS A 69 -7.79 10.86 -17.95
C CYS A 69 -6.29 10.66 -17.72
N CYS A 70 -5.80 9.42 -17.83
CA CYS A 70 -4.39 9.08 -17.62
C CYS A 70 -3.43 9.76 -18.61
N VAL A 71 -3.91 10.13 -19.80
CA VAL A 71 -3.07 10.71 -20.87
C VAL A 71 -3.01 12.24 -20.77
N CYS A 72 -4.13 12.94 -20.58
CA CYS A 72 -4.17 14.41 -20.53
C CYS A 72 -4.36 15.02 -19.13
N GLY A 73 -4.71 14.23 -18.12
CA GLY A 73 -4.95 14.70 -16.75
C GLY A 73 -6.28 15.46 -16.55
N LEU A 74 -7.09 15.64 -17.60
CA LEU A 74 -8.37 16.33 -17.48
C LEU A 74 -9.33 15.55 -16.59
N HIS A 75 -10.03 16.27 -15.71
CA HIS A 75 -11.06 15.71 -14.84
C HIS A 75 -12.34 15.43 -15.62
N ARG A 76 -13.12 14.44 -15.19
CA ARG A 76 -14.40 14.02 -15.79
C ARG A 76 -15.37 15.18 -15.95
N SER A 77 -15.40 16.11 -14.98
CA SER A 77 -16.27 17.30 -15.03
C SER A 77 -15.92 18.30 -16.15
N ALA A 78 -14.72 18.22 -16.74
CA ALA A 78 -14.36 19.05 -17.88
C ALA A 78 -15.17 18.68 -19.14
N PHE A 79 -15.77 17.48 -19.15
CA PHE A 79 -16.53 16.95 -20.28
C PHE A 79 -18.05 17.16 -20.14
N ASP A 80 -18.53 17.74 -19.04
CA ASP A 80 -19.96 17.95 -18.80
C ASP A 80 -20.59 18.97 -19.78
N HIS A 81 -19.77 19.83 -20.39
CA HIS A 81 -20.19 20.84 -21.37
C HIS A 81 -19.58 20.61 -22.77
N SER A 82 -18.91 19.48 -23.00
CA SER A 82 -18.33 19.14 -24.30
C SER A 82 -19.27 18.30 -25.15
N ASN A 83 -19.00 18.25 -26.45
CA ASN A 83 -19.73 17.39 -27.38
C ASN A 83 -19.37 15.89 -27.25
N THR A 84 -18.31 15.56 -26.51
CA THR A 84 -17.85 14.18 -26.27
C THR A 84 -17.95 13.84 -24.79
N THR A 85 -18.24 12.57 -24.47
CA THR A 85 -18.29 12.09 -23.09
C THR A 85 -16.90 11.71 -22.58
N PHE A 86 -16.69 11.73 -21.26
CA PHE A 86 -15.41 11.30 -20.68
C PHE A 86 -15.06 9.84 -21.04
N ASP A 87 -16.06 8.95 -21.04
CA ASP A 87 -15.84 7.54 -21.33
C ASP A 87 -15.43 7.36 -22.82
N GLU A 88 -16.09 8.07 -23.74
CA GLU A 88 -15.71 8.10 -25.16
C GLU A 88 -14.30 8.70 -25.38
N HIS A 89 -13.97 9.77 -24.66
CA HIS A 89 -12.64 10.38 -24.69
C HIS A 89 -11.54 9.40 -24.28
N VAL A 90 -11.74 8.62 -23.20
CA VAL A 90 -10.75 7.65 -22.73
C VAL A 90 -10.65 6.43 -23.66
N GLU A 91 -11.76 5.97 -24.23
CA GLU A 91 -11.78 4.76 -25.07
C GLU A 91 -11.33 5.00 -26.52
N VAL A 92 -11.63 6.18 -27.09
CA VAL A 92 -11.41 6.48 -28.51
C VAL A 92 -10.25 7.44 -28.74
N ASP A 93 -10.17 8.54 -27.97
CA ASP A 93 -9.12 9.54 -28.16
C ASP A 93 -7.84 9.19 -27.39
N HIS A 94 -7.99 8.81 -26.13
CA HIS A 94 -6.89 8.59 -25.19
C HIS A 94 -6.81 7.14 -24.68
N ASN A 95 -6.95 6.20 -25.62
CA ASN A 95 -6.81 4.78 -25.30
C ASN A 95 -5.35 4.42 -25.02
N VAL A 96 -5.02 4.16 -23.75
CA VAL A 96 -3.66 3.83 -23.30
C VAL A 96 -3.06 2.64 -24.06
N TRP A 97 -3.87 1.65 -24.44
CA TRP A 97 -3.37 0.47 -25.17
C TRP A 97 -2.82 0.84 -26.55
N HIS A 98 -3.44 1.78 -27.26
CA HIS A 98 -2.93 2.23 -28.55
C HIS A 98 -1.54 2.85 -28.43
N TYR A 99 -1.27 3.61 -27.36
CA TYR A 99 0.08 4.13 -27.07
C TYR A 99 1.08 3.01 -26.79
N ILE A 100 0.70 2.01 -25.98
CA ILE A 100 1.57 0.85 -25.69
C ILE A 100 1.90 0.08 -26.98
N TYR A 101 0.89 -0.23 -27.80
CA TYR A 101 1.07 -0.90 -29.07
C TYR A 101 1.98 -0.11 -30.00
N PHE A 102 1.79 1.20 -30.08
CA PHE A 102 2.64 2.06 -30.91
C PHE A 102 4.10 2.08 -30.44
N ILE A 103 4.36 2.13 -29.13
CA ILE A 103 5.71 2.05 -28.58
C ILE A 103 6.36 0.69 -28.88
N ILE A 104 5.62 -0.42 -28.73
CA ILE A 104 6.11 -1.75 -29.06
C ILE A 104 6.41 -1.84 -30.56
N TYR A 105 5.49 -1.36 -31.40
CA TYR A 105 5.63 -1.32 -32.85
C TYR A 105 6.91 -0.57 -33.26
N LEU A 106 7.16 0.62 -32.72
CA LEU A 106 8.39 1.39 -32.99
C LEU A 106 9.66 0.65 -32.57
N ARG A 107 9.61 -0.14 -31.49
CA ARG A 107 10.76 -0.94 -31.03
C ARG A 107 10.99 -2.18 -31.88
N THR A 108 9.95 -2.76 -32.47
CA THR A 108 10.04 -3.99 -33.28
C THR A 108 10.27 -3.75 -34.76
N LYS A 109 10.00 -2.53 -35.25
CA LYS A 109 10.18 -2.15 -36.65
C LYS A 109 11.66 -1.85 -36.93
N LEU A 110 12.13 -2.22 -38.13
CA LEU A 110 13.47 -1.90 -38.59
C LEU A 110 13.63 -0.38 -38.77
N ASN A 111 14.77 0.16 -38.33
CA ASN A 111 14.99 1.62 -38.31
C ASN A 111 14.90 2.27 -39.70
N ASP A 112 15.26 1.53 -40.75
CA ASP A 112 15.27 2.03 -42.13
C ASP A 112 13.85 2.11 -42.74
N ASP A 113 12.87 1.45 -42.12
CA ASP A 113 11.46 1.46 -42.55
C ASP A 113 10.61 2.47 -41.76
N LEU A 114 11.20 3.20 -40.81
CA LEU A 114 10.50 4.20 -40.02
C LEU A 114 10.20 5.44 -40.89
N THR A 115 8.96 5.91 -40.82
CA THR A 115 8.57 7.18 -41.45
C THR A 115 9.17 8.37 -40.69
N GLY A 116 9.23 9.55 -41.31
CA GLY A 116 9.80 10.75 -40.68
C GLY A 116 9.16 11.12 -39.34
N LEU A 117 7.85 10.89 -39.19
CA LEU A 117 7.11 11.11 -37.94
C LEU A 117 7.46 10.05 -36.89
N GLU A 118 7.52 8.78 -37.29
CA GLU A 118 7.91 7.67 -36.42
C GLU A 118 9.34 7.86 -35.88
N ILE A 119 10.29 8.29 -36.72
CA ILE A 119 11.67 8.63 -36.31
C ILE A 119 11.67 9.78 -35.31
N TYR A 120 10.83 10.80 -35.52
CA TYR A 120 10.73 11.93 -34.60
C TYR A 120 10.22 11.50 -33.23
N ILE A 121 9.16 10.68 -33.19
CA ILE A 121 8.61 10.18 -31.93
C ILE A 121 9.59 9.22 -31.24
N ASP A 122 10.26 8.32 -31.97
CA ASP A 122 11.29 7.43 -31.43
C ASP A 122 12.44 8.22 -30.76
N LYS A 123 12.88 9.32 -31.37
CA LYS A 123 13.86 10.23 -30.76
C LYS A 123 13.35 10.87 -29.48
N LEU A 124 12.08 11.31 -29.44
CA LEU A 124 11.48 11.88 -28.23
C LEU A 124 11.38 10.86 -27.09
N ILE A 125 11.02 9.61 -27.41
CA ILE A 125 10.97 8.49 -26.45
C ILE A 125 12.37 8.23 -25.88
N LYS A 126 13.40 8.16 -26.73
CA LYS A 126 14.79 7.96 -26.30
C LYS A 126 15.31 9.06 -25.37
N VAL A 127 14.84 10.30 -25.56
CA VAL A 127 15.21 11.45 -24.73
C VAL A 127 14.27 11.60 -23.51
N SER A 128 13.34 10.66 -23.30
CA SER A 128 12.34 10.67 -22.21
C SER A 128 11.48 11.96 -22.16
N LYS A 129 11.30 12.64 -23.29
CA LYS A 129 10.45 13.85 -23.42
C LYS A 129 9.04 13.47 -23.86
N LEU A 130 8.28 12.88 -22.93
CA LEU A 130 6.94 12.34 -23.17
C LEU A 130 5.87 13.44 -23.29
N ASP A 131 6.10 14.60 -22.69
CA ASP A 131 5.26 15.81 -22.76
C ASP A 131 4.95 16.24 -24.20
N ARG A 132 5.94 16.15 -25.08
CA ARG A 132 5.81 16.56 -26.49
C ARG A 132 5.14 15.52 -27.36
N ILE A 133 5.16 14.25 -26.96
CA ILE A 133 4.60 13.15 -27.76
C ILE A 133 3.08 13.27 -27.82
N GLN A 134 2.45 13.65 -26.72
CA GLN A 134 1.00 13.87 -26.68
C GLN A 134 0.57 15.00 -27.62
N TYR A 135 1.28 16.14 -27.60
CA TYR A 135 1.00 17.26 -28.48
C TYR A 135 1.10 16.87 -29.97
N VAL A 136 2.11 16.07 -30.32
CA VAL A 136 2.35 15.63 -31.70
C VAL A 136 1.29 14.65 -32.16
N LEU A 137 0.91 13.68 -31.33
CA LEU A 137 -0.12 12.69 -31.65
C LEU A 137 -1.53 13.31 -31.72
N PHE A 138 -1.82 14.31 -30.89
CA PHE A 138 -3.13 14.98 -30.88
C PHE A 138 -3.32 15.92 -32.09
N ASN A 139 -2.24 16.55 -32.59
CA ASN A 139 -2.30 17.45 -33.76
C ASN A 139 -2.21 16.72 -35.12
N TYR A 140 -1.95 15.41 -35.13
CA TYR A 140 -1.87 14.60 -36.37
C TYR A 140 -3.13 13.75 -36.63
N LYS A 141 -4.17 13.92 -35.81
CA LYS A 141 -5.50 13.31 -35.99
C LYS A 141 -6.35 14.14 -36.95
#